data_AF-A0A1F6Q6S5-F1
#
_entry.id   AF-A0A1F6Q6S5-F1
#
_cell.length_a   1.000
_cell.length_b   1.000
_cell.length_c   1.000
_cell.angle_alpha   90.00
_cell.angle_beta   90.00
_cell.angle_gamma   90.00
#
_symmetry.space_group_name_H-M   'P 1'
#
loop_
_entity.id
_entity.type
_entity.pdbx_description
1 polymer ?
#
loop_
_entity_poly.entity_id
_entity_poly.type
_entity_poly.pdbx_seq_one_letter_code
_entity_poly.pdbx_strand_id
1 'polypeptide(L)'
;MTQEGSEQARVFIDIFKPYASIEEARKVVPDQVDQVLEELKQTEDFDINNVTFYYCPHITEENKCGIYEQRPECCSRAPGGPWSCMPPGCGFEGWQFEEREKTKKKVRKLKEYLITAEAIAENGMVAGKDMSVEELRKLVHEKIKPWEKYGALYW
;
A
#
# COMPACT_ATOMS: atom_id res chain seq x y z
N MET A 1 3.74 1.03 20.79
CA MET A 1 4.48 0.32 19.72
C MET A 1 4.82 -1.06 20.23
N THR A 2 4.54 -2.10 19.46
CA THR A 2 4.93 -3.48 19.83
C THR A 2 6.45 -3.65 19.74
N GLN A 3 6.99 -4.62 20.46
CA GLN A 3 8.43 -4.89 20.52
C GLN A 3 9.01 -5.20 19.11
N GLU A 4 8.25 -5.91 18.27
CA GLU A 4 8.59 -6.19 16.86
C GLU A 4 8.66 -4.93 15.98
N GLY A 5 7.75 -3.97 16.17
CA GLY A 5 7.76 -2.72 15.39
C GLY A 5 8.99 -1.86 15.69
N SER A 6 9.50 -1.93 16.92
CA SER A 6 10.74 -1.26 17.31
C SER A 6 11.98 -1.91 16.68
N GLU A 7 11.96 -3.22 16.44
CA GLU A 7 13.10 -3.95 15.88
C GLU A 7 13.25 -3.70 14.38
N GLN A 8 12.16 -3.73 13.61
CA GLN A 8 12.19 -3.44 12.17
C GLN A 8 12.66 -2.02 11.87
N ALA A 9 12.20 -1.03 12.66
CA ALA A 9 12.64 0.35 12.54
C ALA A 9 14.14 0.49 12.82
N ARG A 10 14.66 -0.21 13.84
CA ARG A 10 16.10 -0.23 14.15
C ARG A 10 16.91 -0.82 12.98
N VAL A 11 16.51 -1.98 12.47
CA VAL A 11 17.19 -2.64 11.34
C VAL A 11 17.17 -1.76 10.09
N PHE A 12 16.08 -1.03 9.84
CA PHE A 12 16.03 -0.08 8.74
C PHE A 12 17.07 1.03 8.89
N ILE A 13 17.13 1.68 10.05
CA ILE A 13 18.08 2.78 10.30
C ILE A 13 19.54 2.28 10.29
N ASP A 14 19.79 1.05 10.73
CA ASP A 14 21.12 0.45 10.75
C ASP A 14 21.68 0.18 9.33
N ILE A 15 20.81 -0.09 8.36
CA ILE A 15 21.19 -0.48 7.00
C ILE A 15 21.10 0.68 6.02
N PHE A 16 20.00 1.43 6.07
CA PHE A 16 19.70 2.46 5.11
C PHE A 16 20.24 3.80 5.55
N LYS A 17 20.90 4.51 4.63
CA LYS A 17 21.47 5.84 4.88
C LYS A 17 20.58 6.90 4.29
N PRO A 18 20.31 8.00 5.00
CA PRO A 18 19.56 9.12 4.43
C PRO A 18 20.39 9.79 3.33
N TYR A 19 19.71 10.25 2.28
CA TYR A 19 20.29 11.25 1.38
C TYR A 19 20.46 12.57 2.12
N ALA A 20 21.43 13.39 1.69
CA ALA A 20 21.66 14.71 2.30
C ALA A 20 20.51 15.69 2.04
N SER A 21 19.80 15.51 0.92
CA SER A 21 18.59 16.27 0.59
C SER A 21 17.71 15.50 -0.41
N ILE A 22 16.50 16.01 -0.64
CA ILE A 22 15.58 15.50 -1.66
C ILE A 22 16.21 15.62 -3.07
N GLU A 23 16.95 16.70 -3.33
CA GLU A 23 17.64 16.93 -4.61
C GLU A 23 18.72 15.88 -4.88
N GLU A 24 19.47 15.44 -3.86
CA GLU A 24 20.44 14.35 -4.03
C GLU A 24 19.76 13.02 -4.35
N ALA A 25 18.63 12.71 -3.71
CA ALA A 25 17.84 11.54 -4.06
C ALA A 25 17.29 11.63 -5.50
N ARG A 26 16.79 12.81 -5.90
CA ARG A 26 16.22 13.07 -7.23
C ARG A 26 17.26 12.90 -8.34
N LYS A 27 18.54 13.17 -8.09
CA LYS A 27 19.62 12.91 -9.06
C LYS A 27 19.79 11.42 -9.39
N VAL A 28 19.43 10.53 -8.47
CA VAL A 28 19.61 9.07 -8.63
C VAL A 28 18.37 8.41 -9.23
N VAL A 29 17.18 8.75 -8.71
CA VAL A 29 15.90 8.17 -9.13
C VAL A 29 14.80 9.25 -9.25
N PRO A 30 14.88 10.14 -10.25
CA PRO A 30 14.02 11.34 -10.33
C PRO A 30 12.54 10.99 -10.32
N ASP A 31 12.13 10.07 -11.19
CA ASP A 31 10.72 9.71 -11.37
C ASP A 31 10.11 9.12 -10.10
N GLN A 32 10.87 8.33 -9.34
CA GLN A 32 10.40 7.74 -8.09
C GLN A 32 10.26 8.80 -6.99
N VAL A 33 11.22 9.72 -6.89
CA VAL A 33 11.16 10.81 -5.92
C VAL A 33 9.92 11.66 -6.18
N ASP A 34 9.69 12.06 -7.43
CA ASP A 34 8.56 12.89 -7.79
C ASP A 34 7.23 12.19 -7.56
N GLN A 35 7.12 10.90 -7.93
CA GLN A 35 5.95 10.08 -7.63
C GLN A 35 5.65 10.01 -6.13
N VAL A 36 6.65 9.72 -5.29
CA VAL A 36 6.46 9.66 -3.83
C VAL A 36 5.98 11.01 -3.28
N LEU A 37 6.56 12.12 -3.76
CA LEU A 37 6.16 13.46 -3.34
C LEU A 37 4.74 13.82 -3.80
N GLU A 38 4.31 13.40 -4.98
CA GLU A 38 2.95 13.61 -5.47
C GLU A 38 1.91 12.87 -4.63
N GLU A 39 2.20 11.62 -4.25
CA GLU A 39 1.35 10.82 -3.38
C GLU A 39 1.28 11.42 -1.96
N LEU A 40 2.42 11.84 -1.40
CA LEU A 40 2.46 12.45 -0.07
C LEU A 40 1.71 13.79 -0.02
N LYS A 41 1.71 14.59 -1.10
CA LYS A 41 0.93 15.84 -1.18
C LYS A 41 -0.58 15.65 -1.06
N GLN A 42 -1.09 14.43 -1.27
CA GLN A 42 -2.51 14.12 -1.09
C GLN A 42 -2.89 13.88 0.37
N THR A 43 -1.93 13.81 1.31
CA THR A 43 -2.22 13.65 2.74
C THR A 43 -2.49 15.01 3.39
N GLU A 44 -3.42 15.05 4.35
CA GLU A 44 -3.84 16.29 5.02
C GLU A 44 -2.71 16.96 5.83
N ASP A 45 -1.70 16.18 6.23
CA ASP A 45 -0.59 16.54 7.11
C ASP A 45 0.76 16.69 6.37
N PHE A 46 0.73 16.83 5.05
CA PHE A 46 1.95 16.90 4.25
C PHE A 46 2.82 18.12 4.61
N ASP A 47 4.05 17.86 5.05
CA ASP A 47 5.12 18.83 5.19
C ASP A 47 6.39 18.28 4.52
N ILE A 48 6.84 18.97 3.48
CA ILE A 48 8.04 18.59 2.73
C ILE A 48 9.29 18.48 3.63
N ASN A 49 9.35 19.27 4.72
CA ASN A 49 10.49 19.25 5.64
C ASN A 49 10.55 17.97 6.49
N ASN A 50 9.44 17.24 6.57
CA ASN A 50 9.37 15.95 7.27
C ASN A 50 9.63 14.75 6.35
N VAL A 51 9.97 14.99 5.08
CA VAL A 51 10.26 13.92 4.11
C VAL A 51 11.76 13.65 4.07
N THR A 52 12.14 12.39 4.25
CA THR A 52 13.53 11.93 4.12
C THR A 52 13.59 10.72 3.20
N PHE A 53 14.43 10.79 2.17
CA PHE A 53 14.73 9.65 1.29
C PHE A 53 15.97 8.92 1.79
N TYR A 54 15.97 7.60 1.61
CA TYR A 54 17.06 6.72 2.03
C TYR A 54 17.59 5.89 0.87
N TYR A 55 18.87 5.51 0.94
CA TYR A 55 19.50 4.55 0.03
C TYR A 55 20.13 3.41 0.79
N CYS A 56 20.29 2.28 0.10
CA CYS A 56 21.00 1.13 0.63
C CYS A 56 22.46 1.17 0.14
N PRO A 57 23.47 1.20 1.03
CA PRO A 57 24.89 1.22 0.66
C PRO A 57 25.38 -0.12 0.10
N HIS A 58 24.57 -1.17 0.15
CA HIS A 58 24.88 -2.50 -0.38
C HIS A 58 24.43 -2.70 -1.84
N ILE A 59 23.88 -1.66 -2.49
CA ILE A 59 23.59 -1.71 -3.92
C ILE A 59 24.90 -1.61 -4.69
N THR A 60 25.16 -2.61 -5.54
CA THR A 60 26.34 -2.67 -6.40
C THR A 60 26.17 -1.77 -7.63
N GLU A 61 27.26 -1.53 -8.37
CA GLU A 61 27.24 -0.79 -9.64
C GLU A 61 26.29 -1.41 -10.69
N GLU A 62 26.07 -2.74 -10.63
CA GLU A 62 25.10 -3.44 -11.47
C GLU A 62 23.63 -3.30 -11.01
N ASN A 63 23.33 -2.41 -10.06
CA ASN A 63 22.00 -2.27 -9.42
C ASN A 63 21.46 -3.56 -8.77
N LYS A 64 22.35 -4.37 -8.19
CA LYS A 64 22.00 -5.60 -7.45
C LYS A 64 22.31 -5.46 -5.96
N CYS A 65 21.65 -6.27 -5.14
CA CYS A 65 21.93 -6.34 -3.71
C CYS A 65 23.19 -7.19 -3.46
N GLY A 66 24.26 -6.57 -2.96
CA GLY A 66 25.51 -7.26 -2.64
C GLY A 66 25.45 -8.20 -1.44
N ILE A 67 24.40 -8.09 -0.62
CA ILE A 67 24.15 -8.95 0.55
C ILE A 67 22.86 -9.74 0.42
N TYR A 68 22.49 -10.15 -0.81
CA TYR A 68 21.17 -10.73 -1.09
C TYR A 68 20.80 -11.87 -0.13
N GLU A 69 21.68 -12.83 0.11
CA GLU A 69 21.42 -13.98 1.01
C GLU A 69 21.33 -13.58 2.50
N GLN A 70 21.95 -12.47 2.90
CA GLN A 70 21.93 -11.94 4.27
C GLN A 70 21.03 -10.71 4.41
N ARG A 71 20.19 -10.44 3.42
CA ARG A 71 19.34 -9.25 3.42
C ARG A 71 18.36 -9.31 4.60
N PRO A 72 18.07 -8.17 5.24
CA PRO A 72 17.12 -8.13 6.34
C PRO A 72 15.71 -8.50 5.87
N GLU A 73 14.85 -8.90 6.81
CA GLU A 73 13.48 -9.31 6.52
C GLU A 73 12.67 -8.23 5.80
N CYS A 74 12.89 -6.96 6.15
CA CYS A 74 12.23 -5.83 5.50
C CYS A 74 12.55 -5.77 3.99
N CYS A 75 13.77 -6.14 3.58
CA CYS A 75 14.16 -6.23 2.17
C CYS A 75 13.59 -7.49 1.49
N SER A 76 13.53 -8.63 2.19
CA SER A 76 12.99 -9.87 1.60
C SER A 76 11.49 -9.83 1.36
N ARG A 77 10.77 -8.96 2.08
CA ARG A 77 9.32 -8.79 1.97
C ARG A 77 8.89 -7.64 1.06
N ALA A 78 9.85 -6.88 0.52
CA ALA A 78 9.54 -5.79 -0.40
C ALA A 78 9.09 -6.34 -1.78
N PRO A 79 8.08 -5.73 -2.43
CA PRO A 79 7.29 -4.59 -1.96
C PRO A 79 6.26 -4.98 -0.87
N GLY A 80 6.02 -4.07 0.07
CA GLY A 80 5.09 -4.32 1.19
C GLY A 80 3.62 -4.53 0.76
N GLY A 81 3.27 -4.14 -0.46
CA GLY A 81 1.98 -4.43 -1.07
C GLY A 81 1.87 -3.86 -2.48
N PRO A 82 0.72 -4.07 -3.14
CA PRO A 82 0.56 -3.66 -4.53
C PRO A 82 0.23 -2.17 -4.72
N TRP A 83 0.19 -1.40 -3.63
CA TRP A 83 0.12 0.07 -3.61
C TRP A 83 1.43 0.72 -3.13
N SER A 84 2.52 -0.03 -3.01
CA SER A 84 3.84 0.56 -2.78
C SER A 84 4.25 1.43 -3.97
N CYS A 85 4.79 2.62 -3.70
CA CYS A 85 5.37 3.49 -4.74
C CYS A 85 6.67 2.85 -5.26
N MET A 86 6.66 2.42 -6.51
CA MET A 86 7.79 1.78 -7.18
C MET A 86 8.18 2.62 -8.39
N PRO A 87 9.48 2.66 -8.76
CA PRO A 87 9.92 3.42 -9.92
C PRO A 87 9.23 2.91 -11.20
N PRO A 88 8.99 3.78 -12.19
CA PRO A 88 8.47 3.35 -13.49
C PRO A 88 9.35 2.27 -14.14
N GLY A 89 8.72 1.29 -14.77
CA GLY A 89 9.38 0.12 -15.36
C GLY A 89 9.86 -0.91 -14.34
N CYS A 90 9.43 -0.83 -13.07
CA CYS A 90 9.78 -1.81 -12.06
C CYS A 90 9.30 -3.21 -12.47
N GLY A 91 10.12 -4.24 -12.26
CA GLY A 91 9.76 -5.64 -12.54
C GLY A 91 8.52 -6.15 -11.78
N PHE A 92 8.07 -5.43 -10.74
CA PHE A 92 6.85 -5.75 -10.00
C PHE A 92 5.57 -5.09 -10.56
N GLU A 93 5.65 -4.22 -11.57
CA GLU A 93 4.48 -3.48 -12.07
C GLU A 93 3.32 -4.39 -12.48
N GLY A 94 3.61 -5.47 -13.22
CA GLY A 94 2.60 -6.46 -13.62
C GLY A 94 1.94 -7.12 -12.42
N TRP A 95 2.73 -7.54 -11.44
CA TRP A 95 2.22 -8.12 -10.19
C TRP A 95 1.38 -7.11 -9.39
N GLN A 96 1.83 -5.86 -9.27
CA GLN A 96 1.07 -4.79 -8.59
C GLN A 96 -0.27 -4.53 -9.28
N PHE A 97 -0.31 -4.55 -10.61
CA PHE A 97 -1.55 -4.43 -11.37
C PHE A 97 -2.51 -5.58 -11.06
N GLU A 98 -2.04 -6.84 -11.16
CA GLU A 98 -2.87 -8.01 -10.89
C GLU A 98 -3.45 -8.02 -9.47
N GLU A 99 -2.64 -7.73 -8.46
CA GLU A 99 -3.09 -7.71 -7.07
C GLU A 99 -4.08 -6.56 -6.78
N ARG A 100 -3.88 -5.40 -7.42
CA ARG A 100 -4.87 -4.31 -7.38
C ARG A 100 -6.19 -4.74 -8.01
N GLU A 101 -6.17 -5.38 -9.18
CA GLU A 101 -7.39 -5.85 -9.85
C GLU A 101 -8.11 -6.95 -9.05
N LYS A 102 -7.36 -7.88 -8.41
CA LYS A 102 -7.95 -8.85 -7.48
C LYS A 102 -8.68 -8.16 -6.34
N THR A 103 -8.11 -7.08 -5.80
CA THR A 103 -8.74 -6.33 -4.71
C THR A 103 -9.96 -5.54 -5.18
N LYS A 104 -9.87 -4.84 -6.31
CA LYS A 104 -11.02 -4.15 -6.93
C LYS A 104 -12.17 -5.12 -7.18
N LYS A 105 -11.88 -6.31 -7.71
CA LYS A 105 -12.87 -7.37 -7.91
C LYS A 105 -13.53 -7.82 -6.61
N LYS A 106 -12.79 -7.94 -5.51
CA LYS A 106 -13.36 -8.26 -4.18
C LYS A 106 -14.29 -7.14 -3.70
N VAL A 107 -13.89 -5.87 -3.85
CA VAL A 107 -14.73 -4.71 -3.49
C VAL A 107 -16.01 -4.68 -4.31
N ARG A 108 -15.94 -4.85 -5.64
CA ARG A 108 -17.13 -4.91 -6.52
C ARG A 108 -18.09 -6.01 -6.07
N LYS A 109 -17.58 -7.21 -5.82
CA LYS A 109 -18.41 -8.33 -5.32
C LYS A 109 -19.10 -8.03 -4.00
N LEU A 110 -18.45 -7.31 -3.08
CA LEU A 110 -19.08 -6.90 -1.82
C LEU A 110 -20.22 -5.92 -2.06
N LYS A 111 -20.04 -4.95 -2.96
CA LYS A 111 -21.09 -3.99 -3.36
C LYS A 111 -22.26 -4.70 -4.06
N GLU A 112 -21.97 -5.56 -5.03
CA GLU A 112 -22.97 -6.37 -5.74
C GLU A 112 -23.76 -7.26 -4.78
N TYR A 113 -23.10 -7.88 -3.80
CA TYR A 113 -23.75 -8.68 -2.79
C TYR A 113 -24.68 -7.85 -1.90
N LEU A 114 -24.26 -6.65 -1.48
CA LEU A 114 -25.11 -5.73 -0.71
C LEU A 114 -26.35 -5.32 -1.50
N ILE A 115 -26.18 -4.88 -2.75
CA ILE A 115 -27.30 -4.49 -3.64
C ILE A 115 -28.28 -5.65 -3.81
N THR A 116 -27.75 -6.86 -4.05
CA THR A 116 -28.58 -8.05 -4.20
C THR A 116 -29.36 -8.35 -2.91
N ALA A 117 -28.69 -8.30 -1.76
CA ALA A 117 -29.31 -8.53 -0.46
C ALA A 117 -30.40 -7.49 -0.15
N GLU A 118 -30.17 -6.21 -0.48
CA GLU A 118 -31.15 -5.13 -0.35
C GLU A 118 -32.38 -5.37 -1.23
N ALA A 119 -32.20 -5.85 -2.46
CA ALA A 119 -33.29 -6.08 -3.42
C ALA A 119 -34.21 -7.24 -3.05
N ILE A 120 -33.70 -8.28 -2.38
CA ILE A 120 -34.45 -9.49 -2.02
C ILE A 120 -34.80 -9.58 -0.54
N ALA A 121 -34.49 -8.54 0.24
CA ALA A 121 -34.72 -8.55 1.68
C ALA A 121 -36.21 -8.60 2.02
N GLU A 122 -36.56 -9.47 2.96
CA GLU A 122 -37.89 -9.52 3.57
C GLU A 122 -37.81 -8.98 4.99
N ASN A 123 -38.66 -8.00 5.33
CA ASN A 123 -38.67 -7.34 6.64
C ASN A 123 -37.30 -6.79 7.08
N GLY A 124 -36.46 -6.37 6.13
CA GLY A 124 -35.13 -5.84 6.41
C GLY A 124 -34.07 -6.90 6.76
N MET A 125 -34.37 -8.18 6.56
CA MET A 125 -33.45 -9.30 6.81
C MET A 125 -32.81 -9.80 5.52
N VAL A 126 -31.54 -10.21 5.60
CA VAL A 126 -30.81 -10.80 4.48
C VAL A 126 -31.33 -12.23 4.23
N ALA A 127 -31.75 -12.51 3.00
CA ALA A 127 -32.29 -13.82 2.63
C ALA A 127 -31.35 -14.97 3.03
N GLY A 128 -31.89 -15.95 3.76
CA GLY A 128 -31.16 -17.15 4.20
C GLY A 128 -30.11 -16.89 5.30
N LYS A 129 -30.11 -15.73 5.96
CA LYS A 129 -29.20 -15.41 7.07
C LYS A 129 -29.94 -14.79 8.25
N ASP A 130 -29.45 -15.07 9.45
CA ASP A 130 -29.86 -14.37 10.67
C ASP A 130 -29.05 -13.08 10.82
N MET A 131 -29.31 -12.13 9.91
CA MET A 131 -28.60 -10.85 9.80
C MET A 131 -29.51 -9.83 9.12
N SER A 132 -29.56 -8.63 9.67
CA SER A 132 -30.25 -7.51 9.03
C SER A 132 -29.45 -6.94 7.86
N VAL A 133 -30.14 -6.31 6.92
CA VAL A 133 -29.51 -5.59 5.80
C VAL A 133 -28.63 -4.44 6.32
N GLU A 134 -29.01 -3.80 7.43
CA GLU A 134 -28.23 -2.72 8.04
C GLU A 134 -26.89 -3.22 8.57
N GLU A 135 -26.88 -4.36 9.26
CA GLU A 135 -25.65 -5.00 9.73
C GLU A 135 -24.75 -5.39 8.55
N LEU A 136 -25.34 -5.92 7.48
CA LEU A 136 -24.59 -6.24 6.26
C LEU A 136 -23.98 -4.97 5.64
N ARG A 137 -24.74 -3.87 5.55
CA ARG A 137 -24.24 -2.60 5.02
C ARG A 137 -23.04 -2.10 5.81
N LYS A 138 -23.12 -2.14 7.13
CA LYS A 138 -22.01 -1.76 8.01
C LYS A 138 -20.79 -2.64 7.80
N LEU A 139 -20.96 -3.97 7.73
CA LEU A 139 -19.87 -4.92 7.46
C LEU A 139 -19.20 -4.68 6.09
N VAL A 140 -20.00 -4.41 5.06
CA VAL A 140 -19.49 -4.10 3.72
C VAL A 140 -18.72 -2.79 3.73
N HIS A 141 -19.26 -1.75 4.37
CA HIS A 141 -18.57 -0.46 4.51
C HIS A 141 -17.24 -0.61 5.27
N GLU A 142 -17.22 -1.31 6.41
CA GLU A 142 -15.99 -1.56 7.17
C GLU A 142 -14.93 -2.31 6.35
N LYS A 143 -15.34 -3.26 5.50
CA LYS A 143 -14.42 -3.98 4.60
C LYS A 143 -13.89 -3.13 3.44
N ILE A 144 -14.66 -2.14 2.99
CA ILE A 144 -14.28 -1.26 1.88
C ILE A 144 -13.46 -0.06 2.37
N LYS A 145 -13.72 0.43 3.58
CA LYS A 145 -13.10 1.63 4.18
C LYS A 145 -11.58 1.72 4.00
N PRO A 146 -10.76 0.66 4.24
CA PRO A 146 -9.30 0.74 4.06
C PRO A 146 -8.86 1.09 2.62
N TRP A 147 -9.73 0.87 1.65
CA TRP A 147 -9.47 1.03 0.22
C TRP A 147 -9.99 2.37 -0.33
N GLU A 148 -10.73 3.15 0.44
CA GLU A 148 -11.33 4.42 -0.01
C GLU A 148 -10.26 5.41 -0.51
N LYS A 149 -9.12 5.48 0.19
CA LYS A 149 -7.95 6.29 -0.21
C LYS A 149 -7.37 5.93 -1.57
N TYR A 150 -7.70 4.74 -2.09
CA TYR A 150 -7.28 4.28 -3.43
C TYR A 150 -8.41 4.39 -4.47
N GLY A 151 -9.51 5.06 -4.13
CA GLY A 151 -10.65 5.28 -5.01
C GLY A 151 -11.70 4.18 -4.96
N ALA A 152 -11.76 3.37 -3.90
CA ALA A 152 -12.72 2.26 -3.80
C ALA A 152 -14.19 2.65 -3.90
N LEU A 153 -14.53 3.91 -3.68
CA LEU A 153 -15.86 4.45 -3.93
C LEU A 153 -16.27 4.31 -5.41
N TYR A 154 -15.32 4.43 -6.33
CA TYR A 154 -15.53 4.43 -7.79
C TYR A 154 -15.20 3.11 -8.48
N TRP A 155 -14.74 2.10 -7.74
CA TRP A 155 -14.48 0.77 -8.28
C TRP A 155 -15.74 -0.03 -8.53
#